data_AF-A0A1N6EEM5-F1
#
_entry.id   AF-A0A1N6EEM5-F1
#
_cell.length_a   1.000
_cell.length_b   1.000
_cell.length_c   1.000
_cell.angle_alpha   90.00
_cell.angle_beta   90.00
_cell.angle_gamma   90.00
#
_symmetry.space_group_name_H-M   'P 1'
#
loop_
_entity.id
_entity.type
_entity.pdbx_description
1 polymer ?
#
loop_
_entity_poly.entity_id
_entity_poly.type
_entity_poly.pdbx_seq_one_letter_code
_entity_poly.pdbx_strand_id
1 'polypeptide(L)' 'MKHGWRLVFIPLAVACIAGAALVLFLALAWVSAVAFVAAALIGLGLGVPFGLWATKKVRKDDPEWSERRSEHVPNPPPVV' A
#
# COMPACT_ATOMS: atom_id res chain seq x y z
N MET A 1 -12.69 -1.64 10.50
CA MET A 1 -11.29 -1.18 10.74
C MET A 1 -11.00 -0.02 9.80
N LYS A 2 -11.11 1.23 10.27
CA LYS A 2 -11.35 2.40 9.40
C LYS A 2 -10.11 3.00 8.73
N HIS A 3 -8.90 2.56 9.12
CA HIS A 3 -7.63 3.16 8.65
C HIS A 3 -6.52 2.13 8.31
N GLY A 4 -6.78 0.83 8.46
CA GLY A 4 -5.74 -0.20 8.39
C GLY A 4 -5.08 -0.38 7.03
N TRP A 5 -5.78 -0.08 5.93
CA TRP A 5 -5.30 -0.40 4.59
C TRP A 5 -4.12 0.48 4.16
N ARG A 6 -4.12 1.77 4.54
CA ARG A 6 -2.99 2.67 4.27
C ARG A 6 -1.70 2.18 4.94
N LEU A 7 -1.81 1.58 6.11
CA LEU A 7 -0.67 1.04 6.86
C LEU A 7 -0.10 -0.24 6.26
N VAL A 8 -0.78 -0.88 5.29
CA VAL A 8 -0.27 -2.06 4.58
C VAL A 8 0.27 -1.67 3.21
N PHE A 9 -0.50 -0.88 2.43
CA PHE A 9 -0.12 -0.51 1.07
C PHE A 9 1.14 0.35 1.00
N ILE A 10 1.32 1.28 1.95
CA ILE A 10 2.49 2.18 1.96
C ILE A 10 3.79 1.43 2.23
N PRO A 11 3.96 0.68 3.35
CA PRO A 11 5.21 -0.03 3.59
C PRO A 11 5.47 -1.14 2.57
N LEU A 12 4.42 -1.78 2.03
CA LEU A 12 4.58 -2.78 0.97
C LEU A 12 5.17 -2.15 -0.30
N ALA A 13 4.65 -1.00 -0.73
CA ALA A 13 5.17 -0.27 -1.89
C ALA A 13 6.62 0.19 -1.68
N VAL A 14 6.92 0.73 -0.48
CA VAL A 14 8.28 1.13 -0.09
C VAL A 14 9.24 -0.06 -0.13
N ALA A 15 8.86 -1.20 0.46
CA ALA A 15 9.69 -2.40 0.46
C ALA A 15 9.93 -2.95 -0.94
N CYS A 16 8.91 -2.93 -1.82
CA CYS A 16 9.03 -3.39 -3.19
C CYS A 16 10.00 -2.52 -4.01
N ILE A 17 9.88 -1.19 -3.89
CA ILE A 17 10.75 -0.26 -4.64
C ILE A 17 12.17 -0.27 -4.06
N ALA A 18 12.32 -0.31 -2.74
CA ALA A 18 13.62 -0.46 -2.09
C ALA A 18 14.31 -1.76 -2.55
N GLY A 19 13.56 -2.87 -2.57
CA GLY A 19 14.05 -4.17 -3.01
C GLY A 19 14.49 -4.16 -4.48
N ALA A 20 13.69 -3.57 -5.37
CA ALA A 20 14.03 -3.44 -6.79
C ALA A 20 15.30 -2.60 -6.99
N ALA A 21 15.42 -1.46 -6.30
CA ALA A 21 16.62 -0.63 -6.34
C ALA A 21 17.85 -1.37 -5.81
N LEU A 22 17.69 -2.13 -4.72
CA LEU A 22 18.76 -2.92 -4.13
C LEU A 22 19.24 -4.01 -5.09
N VAL A 23 18.32 -4.77 -5.70
CA VAL A 23 18.64 -5.79 -6.70
C VAL A 23 19.42 -5.17 -7.87
N LEU A 24 19.04 -3.97 -8.32
CA LEU A 24 19.75 -3.28 -9.39
C LEU A 24 21.20 -2.95 -9.01
N PHE A 25 21.43 -2.43 -7.79
CA PHE A 25 22.78 -2.15 -7.30
C PHE A 25 23.64 -3.42 -7.20
N LEU A 26 23.08 -4.50 -6.66
CA LEU A 26 23.81 -5.78 -6.58
C LEU A 26 24.08 -6.37 -7.97
N ALA A 27 23.13 -6.24 -8.91
CA ALA A 27 23.30 -6.72 -10.29
C ALA A 27 24.44 -5.98 -11.02
N LEU A 28 24.70 -4.73 -10.66
CA LEU A 28 25.84 -3.94 -11.16
C LEU A 28 27.15 -4.25 -10.41
N ALA A 29 27.20 -5.32 -9.63
CA ALA A 29 28.32 -5.70 -8.75
C ALA A 29 28.70 -4.62 -7.71
N TRP A 30 27.81 -3.66 -7.45
CA TRP A 30 28.07 -2.59 -6.50
C TRP A 30 27.67 -3.02 -5.08
N VAL A 31 28.54 -3.82 -4.47
CA VAL A 31 28.32 -4.37 -3.12
C VAL A 31 28.98 -3.48 -2.09
N SER A 32 28.21 -2.54 -1.52
CA SER A 32 28.68 -1.65 -0.46
C SER A 32 27.56 -1.28 0.50
N ALA A 33 27.89 -0.94 1.75
CA ALA A 33 26.92 -0.43 2.72
C ALA A 33 26.17 0.81 2.19
N VAL A 34 26.84 1.62 1.36
CA VAL A 34 26.25 2.80 0.70
C VAL A 34 25.14 2.40 -0.27
N ALA A 35 25.28 1.29 -0.98
CA ALA A 35 24.25 0.80 -1.91
C ALA A 35 22.95 0.42 -1.18
N PHE A 36 23.06 -0.19 0.01
CA PHE A 36 21.89 -0.51 0.84
C PHE A 36 21.19 0.76 1.36
N VAL A 37 21.96 1.74 1.84
CA VAL A 37 21.40 3.01 2.31
C VAL A 37 20.75 3.78 1.16
N ALA A 38 21.42 3.85 0.01
CA ALA A 38 20.87 4.50 -1.19
C ALA A 38 19.58 3.82 -1.66
N ALA A 39 19.53 2.49 -1.70
CA ALA A 39 18.32 1.74 -2.05
C ALA A 39 17.18 2.00 -1.07
N ALA A 40 17.46 2.07 0.23
CA ALA A 40 16.46 2.39 1.24
C ALA A 40 15.92 3.82 1.08
N LEU A 41 16.80 4.80 0.79
CA LEU A 41 16.40 6.19 0.54
C LEU A 41 15.57 6.32 -0.75
N ILE A 42 15.94 5.62 -1.81
CA ILE A 42 15.15 5.56 -3.06
C ILE A 42 13.78 4.94 -2.79
N GLY A 43 13.74 3.83 -2.05
CA GLY A 43 12.51 3.16 -1.65
C GLY A 43 11.58 4.05 -0.81
N LEU A 44 12.13 4.81 0.14
CA LEU A 44 11.36 5.79 0.93
C LEU A 44 10.88 6.96 0.07
N GLY A 45 11.76 7.55 -0.74
CA GLY A 45 11.48 8.72 -1.56
C GLY A 45 10.43 8.46 -2.64
N LEU A 46 10.47 7.28 -3.27
CA LEU A 46 9.53 6.91 -4.32
C LEU A 46 8.35 6.08 -3.81
N GLY A 47 8.57 5.21 -2.82
CA GLY A 47 7.55 4.30 -2.32
C GLY A 47 6.47 4.96 -1.47
N VAL A 48 6.80 6.00 -0.71
CA VAL A 48 5.79 6.76 0.05
C VAL A 48 4.80 7.48 -0.88
N PRO A 49 5.24 8.30 -1.86
CA PRO A 49 4.29 8.94 -2.78
C PRO A 49 3.56 7.91 -3.65
N PHE A 50 4.23 6.83 -4.08
CA PHE A 50 3.59 5.77 -4.86
C PHE A 50 2.51 5.01 -4.05
N GLY A 51 2.77 4.65 -2.79
CA GLY A 51 1.80 3.98 -1.93
C GLY A 51 0.57 4.85 -1.61
N LEU A 52 0.77 6.16 -1.44
CA LEU A 52 -0.32 7.13 -1.28
C LEU A 52 -1.16 7.25 -2.57
N TRP A 53 -0.51 7.34 -3.72
CA TRP A 53 -1.19 7.38 -5.01
C TRP A 53 -1.97 6.10 -5.29
N ALA A 54 -1.36 4.94 -5.09
CA ALA A 54 -1.98 3.63 -5.27
C ALA A 54 -3.23 3.49 -4.39
N THR A 55 -3.17 3.89 -3.12
CA THR A 55 -4.34 3.85 -2.24
C THR A 55 -5.45 4.78 -2.73
N LYS A 56 -5.11 5.98 -3.23
CA LYS A 56 -6.08 6.93 -3.77
C LYS A 56 -6.71 6.42 -5.08
N LYS A 57 -5.91 5.74 -5.92
CA LYS A 57 -6.33 5.14 -7.19
C LYS A 57 -7.27 3.97 -6.95
N VAL A 58 -6.88 3.01 -6.10
CA VAL A 58 -7.72 1.86 -5.72
C VAL A 58 -9.05 2.33 -5.14
N ARG A 59 -9.05 3.31 -4.24
CA ARG A 59 -10.30 3.84 -3.67
C ARG A 59 -11.19 4.56 -4.69
N LYS A 60 -10.62 5.12 -5.76
CA LYS A 60 -11.38 5.78 -6.83
C LYS A 60 -11.97 4.76 -7.81
N ASP A 61 -11.23 3.69 -8.07
CA ASP A 61 -11.58 2.69 -9.09
C ASP A 61 -12.37 1.50 -8.52
N ASP A 62 -12.65 1.47 -7.21
CA ASP A 62 -13.46 0.43 -6.55
C ASP A 62 -14.94 0.86 -6.48
N PRO A 63 -15.80 0.39 -7.42
CA PRO A 63 -17.23 0.70 -7.43
C PRO A 63 -18.01 0.00 -6.31
N GLU A 64 -17.41 -1.00 -5.64
CA GLU A 64 -18.04 -1.75 -4.54
C GLU A 64 -17.73 -1.15 -3.15
N TRP A 65 -16.94 -0.06 -3.10
CA TRP A 65 -16.70 0.75 -1.90
C TRP A 65 -17.95 1.55 -1.47
N SER A 66 -19.10 0.87 -1.39
CA SER A 66 -20.32 1.43 -0.83
C SER A 66 -20.23 1.43 0.69
N GLU A 67 -20.50 2.59 1.30
CA GLU A 67 -20.67 2.75 2.75
C GLU A 67 -21.87 1.96 3.33
N ARG A 68 -22.53 1.10 2.54
CA ARG A 68 -23.66 0.25 2.97
C ARG A 68 -23.23 -1.03 3.71
N ARG A 69 -22.15 -1.01 4.49
CA ARG A 69 -21.78 -2.17 5.34
C ARG A 69 -22.32 -2.08 6.77
N SER A 70 -23.29 -1.22 7.07
CA SER A 70 -23.91 -1.16 8.40
C SER A 70 -25.32 -0.60 8.43
N GLU A 71 -26.11 -0.76 7.37
CA GLU A 71 -27.57 -0.69 7.59
C GLU A 71 -27.92 -2.01 8.28
N HIS A 72 -27.87 -1.99 9.61
CA HIS A 72 -28.54 -2.96 10.46
C HIS A 72 -30.00 -2.94 10.04
N VAL A 73 -30.37 -3.77 9.06
CA VAL A 73 -31.77 -4.04 8.73
C VAL A 73 -32.33 -4.68 9.99
N PRO A 74 -33.17 -3.98 10.77
CA PRO A 74 -33.80 -4.59 11.93
C PRO A 74 -34.59 -5.78 11.43
N ASN A 75 -34.51 -6.91 12.13
CA ASN A 75 -35.24 -8.13 11.77
C ASN A 75 -36.71 -7.75 11.49
N PRO A 76 -37.27 -8.03 10.29
CA PRO A 76 -38.68 -7.77 10.06
C PRO A 76 -39.51 -8.52 11.11
N PRO A 77 -40.59 -7.92 11.64
CA PRO A 77 -41.44 -8.61 12.61
C PRO A 77 -41.92 -9.94 12.02
N PRO A 78 -42.06 -11.01 12.84
CA PRO A 78 -42.55 -12.27 12.35
C PRO A 78 -43.91 -12.06 11.69
N VAL A 79 -44.05 -12.51 10.44
CA VAL A 79 -45.33 -12.56 9.73
C VAL A 79 -46.23 -13.54 10.48
N VAL A 80 -47.28 -12.98 11.11
CA VAL A 80 -48.34 -13.70 11.82
C VAL A 80 -49.34 -14.25 10.81
#